data_AF-A0A1R1YPP1-F1
#
_entry.id   AF-A0A1R1YPP1-F1
#
_cell.length_a   1.000
_cell.length_b   1.000
_cell.length_c   1.000
_cell.angle_alpha   90.00
_cell.angle_beta   90.00
_cell.angle_gamma   90.00
#
_symmetry.space_group_name_H-M   'P 1'
#
loop_
_entity.id
_entity.type
_entity.pdbx_description
1 polymer ?
#
loop_
_entity_poly.entity_id
_entity_poly.type
_entity_poly.pdbx_seq_one_letter_code
_entity_poly.pdbx_strand_id
1 'polypeptide(L)'
;WPSDEDVQGFRSTYLDLLENYKKLALQLTELVALSLGLPADAFDKYFEKDHQNRAKVIKYPSVSELDPSDGDQGVGPHKDIAGLLTLLYQANDLPGLQVQNHAGEWIDATPIPGTIVINIATGLETLTSGLTVATTHRVLNPPPGRGPRFSIPYFLSVRLDKPFEVLDLPDKYDYLKEREVISDTDGQFKELFLNNLSKAMLLNRIRSHPDVGFKYYPELAAEIGVNENTKF
;
A
#
# COMPACT_ATOMS: atom_id res chain seq x y z
N TRP A 1 -11.71 4.95 -19.11
CA TRP A 1 -12.75 3.97 -18.74
C TRP A 1 -12.92 3.02 -19.90
N PRO A 2 -13.07 1.70 -19.69
CA PRO A 2 -13.49 0.79 -20.76
C PRO A 2 -14.84 1.23 -21.33
N SER A 3 -15.13 0.84 -22.57
CA SER A 3 -16.43 1.09 -23.16
C SER A 3 -17.50 0.22 -22.47
N ASP A 4 -18.77 0.64 -22.53
CA ASP A 4 -19.87 -0.20 -22.03
C ASP A 4 -20.09 -1.45 -22.91
N GLU A 5 -19.55 -1.47 -24.14
CA GLU A 5 -19.53 -2.67 -24.98
C GLU A 5 -18.56 -3.73 -24.43
N ASP A 6 -17.40 -3.30 -23.91
CA ASP A 6 -16.39 -4.18 -23.32
C ASP A 6 -16.80 -4.64 -21.92
N VAL A 7 -17.21 -3.70 -21.06
CA VAL A 7 -17.59 -3.96 -19.67
C VAL A 7 -18.70 -3.00 -19.24
N GLN A 8 -19.93 -3.40 -19.52
CA GLN A 8 -21.13 -2.64 -19.18
C GLN A 8 -21.14 -2.21 -17.71
N GLY A 9 -21.32 -0.90 -17.46
CA GLY A 9 -21.49 -0.36 -16.11
C GLY A 9 -20.22 -0.36 -15.27
N PHE A 10 -19.04 -0.62 -15.86
CA PHE A 10 -17.77 -0.60 -15.12
C PHE A 10 -17.52 0.75 -14.45
N ARG A 11 -17.73 1.86 -15.18
CA ARG A 11 -17.45 3.20 -14.67
C ARG A 11 -18.28 3.54 -13.44
N SER A 12 -19.60 3.35 -13.51
CA SER A 12 -20.49 3.64 -12.38
C SER A 12 -20.16 2.75 -11.18
N THR A 13 -20.05 1.43 -11.40
CA THR A 13 -19.73 0.45 -10.35
C THR A 13 -18.42 0.76 -9.65
N TYR A 14 -17.37 1.09 -10.42
CA TYR A 14 -16.06 1.38 -9.86
C TYR A 14 -16.06 2.71 -9.11
N LEU A 15 -16.74 3.75 -9.61
CA LEU A 15 -16.88 5.02 -8.89
C LEU A 15 -17.65 4.83 -7.57
N ASP A 16 -18.72 4.03 -7.57
CA ASP A 16 -19.47 3.70 -6.36
C ASP A 16 -18.59 2.94 -5.35
N LEU A 17 -17.77 2.00 -5.82
CA LEU A 17 -16.78 1.31 -4.98
C LEU A 17 -15.78 2.28 -4.36
N LEU A 18 -15.23 3.22 -5.14
CA LEU A 18 -14.26 4.21 -4.63
C LEU A 18 -14.85 5.13 -3.57
N GLU A 19 -16.12 5.52 -3.72
CA GLU A 19 -16.82 6.34 -2.74
C GLU A 19 -17.08 5.56 -1.44
N ASN A 20 -17.47 4.28 -1.53
CA ASN A 20 -17.65 3.42 -0.37
C ASN A 20 -16.32 3.14 0.35
N TYR A 21 -15.24 2.89 -0.40
CA TYR A 21 -13.90 2.78 0.18
C TYR A 21 -13.46 4.05 0.88
N LYS A 22 -13.70 5.22 0.28
CA LYS A 22 -13.39 6.50 0.92
C LYS A 22 -14.08 6.63 2.27
N LYS A 23 -15.40 6.40 2.33
CA LYS A 23 -16.18 6.48 3.56
C LYS A 23 -15.67 5.51 4.62
N LEU A 24 -15.47 4.24 4.23
CA LEU A 24 -14.98 3.22 5.15
C LEU A 24 -13.58 3.52 5.66
N ALA A 25 -12.66 3.93 4.78
CA ALA A 25 -11.30 4.25 5.15
C ALA A 25 -11.23 5.41 6.17
N LEU A 26 -12.03 6.47 5.97
CA LEU A 26 -12.10 7.60 6.90
C LEU A 26 -12.69 7.18 8.26
N GLN A 27 -13.77 6.38 8.27
CA GLN A 27 -14.34 5.83 9.51
C GLN A 27 -13.32 4.94 10.25
N LEU A 28 -12.57 4.11 9.54
CA LEU A 28 -11.53 3.29 10.14
C LEU A 28 -10.41 4.15 10.74
N THR A 29 -10.03 5.27 10.11
CA THR A 29 -9.03 6.17 10.70
C THR A 29 -9.52 6.85 11.97
N GLU A 30 -10.80 7.20 12.07
CA GLU A 30 -11.39 7.69 13.32
C GLU A 30 -11.31 6.63 14.43
N LEU A 31 -11.64 5.38 14.11
CA LEU A 31 -11.56 4.25 15.06
C LEU A 31 -10.12 3.97 15.49
N VAL A 32 -9.15 4.07 14.56
CA VAL A 32 -7.73 3.98 14.89
C VAL A 32 -7.34 5.09 15.86
N ALA A 33 -7.74 6.33 15.60
CA ALA A 33 -7.42 7.46 16.49
C ALA A 33 -7.95 7.23 17.91
N LEU A 34 -9.22 6.82 18.02
CA LEU A 34 -9.85 6.48 19.30
C LEU A 34 -9.13 5.31 20.00
N SER A 35 -8.70 4.29 19.27
CA SER A 35 -7.96 3.14 19.84
C SER A 35 -6.61 3.56 20.44
N LEU A 36 -6.00 4.63 19.90
CA LEU A 36 -4.77 5.23 20.38
C LEU A 36 -4.99 6.31 21.46
N GLY A 37 -6.23 6.49 21.92
CA GLY A 37 -6.58 7.48 22.94
C GLY A 37 -6.56 8.93 22.44
N LEU A 38 -6.64 9.12 21.13
CA LEU A 38 -6.71 10.44 20.49
C LEU A 38 -8.17 10.83 20.19
N PRO A 39 -8.45 12.12 19.94
CA PRO A 39 -9.70 12.56 19.33
C PRO A 39 -9.96 11.85 18.00
N ALA A 40 -11.23 11.60 17.65
CA ALA A 40 -11.61 10.90 16.43
C ALA A 40 -11.11 11.61 15.14
N ASP A 41 -11.00 12.93 15.18
CA ASP A 41 -10.54 13.80 14.08
C ASP A 41 -9.02 14.02 14.05
N ALA A 42 -8.24 13.28 14.85
CA ALA A 42 -6.79 13.51 14.98
C ALA A 42 -6.01 13.39 13.65
N PHE A 43 -6.55 12.66 12.68
CA PHE A 43 -5.94 12.47 11.35
C PHE A 43 -6.48 13.41 10.27
N ASP A 44 -7.55 14.17 10.51
CA ASP A 44 -8.23 14.99 9.49
C ASP A 44 -7.32 16.02 8.84
N LYS A 45 -6.30 16.50 9.55
CA LYS A 45 -5.30 17.43 9.02
C LYS A 45 -4.47 16.84 7.87
N TYR A 46 -4.39 15.52 7.74
CA TYR A 46 -3.68 14.80 6.66
C TYR A 46 -4.57 14.52 5.45
N PHE A 47 -5.82 14.92 5.53
CA PHE A 47 -6.85 14.70 4.53
C PHE A 47 -7.18 16.03 3.83
N GLU A 48 -7.05 16.06 2.51
CA GLU A 48 -7.47 17.21 1.69
C GLU A 48 -8.99 17.21 1.48
N LYS A 49 -9.56 18.38 1.21
CA LYS A 49 -10.96 18.44 0.75
C LYS A 49 -11.14 17.65 -0.57
N ASP A 50 -10.11 17.67 -1.42
CA ASP A 50 -10.00 16.92 -2.68
C ASP A 50 -8.92 15.83 -2.58
N HIS A 51 -9.26 14.70 -1.97
CA HIS A 51 -8.31 13.59 -1.80
C HIS A 51 -7.77 13.00 -3.11
N GLN A 52 -6.44 12.94 -3.26
CA GLN A 52 -5.77 12.11 -4.27
C GLN A 52 -5.64 10.65 -3.82
N ASN A 53 -6.76 10.04 -3.44
CA ASN A 53 -6.81 8.61 -3.18
C ASN A 53 -6.53 7.84 -4.46
N ARG A 54 -5.84 6.71 -4.33
CA ARG A 54 -5.46 5.89 -5.48
C ARG A 54 -6.15 4.56 -5.38
N ALA A 55 -6.55 4.03 -6.52
CA ALA A 55 -7.03 2.66 -6.61
C ALA A 55 -6.54 2.03 -7.91
N LYS A 56 -6.45 0.71 -7.90
CA LYS A 56 -6.04 -0.07 -9.07
C LYS A 56 -7.02 -1.22 -9.26
N VAL A 57 -7.14 -1.69 -10.50
CA VAL A 57 -7.64 -3.04 -10.80
C VAL A 57 -6.45 -3.82 -11.34
N ILE A 58 -5.98 -4.80 -10.59
CA ILE A 58 -4.75 -5.55 -10.89
C ILE A 58 -5.14 -6.96 -11.31
N LYS A 59 -4.67 -7.38 -12.49
CA LYS A 59 -4.75 -8.76 -12.98
C LYS A 59 -3.40 -9.43 -12.75
N TYR A 60 -3.39 -10.50 -11.96
CA TYR A 60 -2.27 -11.43 -11.85
C TYR A 60 -2.56 -12.64 -12.74
N PRO A 61 -1.83 -12.83 -13.85
CA PRO A 61 -2.03 -13.98 -14.74
C PRO A 61 -1.64 -15.29 -14.06
N SER A 62 -2.17 -16.42 -14.53
CA SER A 62 -1.72 -17.75 -14.11
C SER A 62 -0.23 -17.90 -14.39
N VAL A 63 0.51 -18.60 -13.52
CA VAL A 63 1.94 -18.88 -13.78
C VAL A 63 2.18 -19.62 -15.10
N SER A 64 1.18 -20.34 -15.62
CA SER A 64 1.25 -20.99 -16.94
C SER A 64 1.20 -20.01 -18.12
N GLU A 65 0.84 -18.74 -17.88
CA GLU A 65 0.80 -17.66 -18.87
C GLU A 65 2.06 -16.78 -18.83
N LEU A 66 2.98 -17.03 -17.89
CA LEU A 66 4.23 -16.28 -17.72
C LEU A 66 5.38 -16.89 -18.53
N ASP A 67 6.43 -16.11 -18.77
CA ASP A 67 7.71 -16.67 -19.23
C ASP A 67 8.27 -17.57 -18.11
N PRO A 68 8.74 -18.80 -18.40
CA PRO A 68 9.32 -19.68 -17.39
C PRO A 68 10.46 -19.05 -16.57
N SER A 69 11.14 -18.03 -17.11
CA SER A 69 12.19 -17.30 -16.42
C SER A 69 11.70 -16.26 -15.40
N ASP A 70 10.42 -15.86 -15.45
CA ASP A 70 9.82 -14.88 -14.53
C ASP A 70 9.44 -15.49 -13.17
N GLY A 71 9.41 -16.83 -13.07
CA GLY A 71 8.99 -17.53 -11.86
C GLY A 71 7.51 -17.33 -11.55
N ASP A 72 7.16 -17.26 -10.26
CA ASP A 72 5.79 -17.06 -9.78
C ASP A 72 5.58 -15.71 -9.08
N GLN A 73 6.54 -14.78 -9.19
CA GLN A 73 6.48 -13.50 -8.51
C GLN A 73 5.53 -12.53 -9.21
N GLY A 74 4.47 -12.10 -8.52
CA GLY A 74 3.58 -11.05 -8.99
C GLY A 74 4.06 -9.65 -8.57
N VAL A 75 4.27 -9.44 -7.27
CA VAL A 75 4.89 -8.23 -6.71
C VAL A 75 5.83 -8.66 -5.60
N GLY A 76 7.09 -8.23 -5.65
CA GLY A 76 8.08 -8.54 -4.62
C GLY A 76 7.73 -7.98 -3.23
N PRO A 77 8.50 -8.34 -2.19
CA PRO A 77 8.32 -7.80 -0.84
C PRO A 77 8.33 -6.27 -0.80
N HIS A 78 7.30 -5.67 -0.20
CA HIS A 78 7.18 -4.22 -0.05
C HIS A 78 6.28 -3.84 1.14
N LYS A 79 6.29 -2.55 1.49
CA LYS A 79 5.30 -1.91 2.35
C LYS A 79 4.52 -0.87 1.55
N ASP A 80 3.26 -0.67 1.90
CA ASP A 80 2.45 0.39 1.29
C ASP A 80 2.93 1.76 1.75
N ILE A 81 3.31 2.62 0.81
CA ILE A 81 4.03 3.85 1.12
C ILE A 81 3.11 5.06 1.29
N ALA A 82 3.40 5.87 2.32
CA ALA A 82 2.94 7.24 2.54
C ALA A 82 1.44 7.44 2.79
N GLY A 83 0.61 6.40 2.71
CA GLY A 83 -0.78 6.43 3.18
C GLY A 83 -0.91 6.10 4.67
N LEU A 84 -2.14 6.11 5.18
CA LEU A 84 -2.43 5.56 6.52
C LEU A 84 -2.89 4.11 6.43
N LEU A 85 -3.87 3.83 5.58
CA LEU A 85 -4.49 2.51 5.41
C LEU A 85 -4.60 2.14 3.93
N THR A 86 -4.48 0.85 3.64
CA THR A 86 -4.86 0.24 2.36
C THR A 86 -6.04 -0.68 2.59
N LEU A 87 -7.08 -0.53 1.76
CA LEU A 87 -8.25 -1.40 1.73
C LEU A 87 -8.16 -2.24 0.46
N LEU A 88 -8.12 -3.56 0.58
CA LEU A 88 -7.92 -4.46 -0.55
C LEU A 88 -9.07 -5.44 -0.67
N TYR A 89 -9.77 -5.41 -1.80
CA TYR A 89 -10.68 -6.47 -2.19
C TYR A 89 -9.96 -7.53 -3.04
N GLN A 90 -9.99 -8.77 -2.56
CA GLN A 90 -9.54 -9.95 -3.29
C GLN A 90 -10.75 -10.49 -4.06
N ALA A 91 -10.79 -10.23 -5.37
CA ALA A 91 -12.03 -10.38 -6.15
C ALA A 91 -12.43 -11.83 -6.45
N ASN A 92 -11.53 -12.78 -6.21
CA ASN A 92 -11.81 -14.22 -6.31
C ASN A 92 -11.09 -14.99 -5.19
N ASP A 93 -11.35 -16.30 -5.12
CA ASP A 93 -10.84 -17.23 -4.11
C ASP A 93 -9.39 -17.70 -4.36
N LEU A 94 -8.73 -17.14 -5.37
CA LEU A 94 -7.37 -17.53 -5.72
C LEU A 94 -6.36 -16.95 -4.71
N PRO A 95 -5.43 -17.78 -4.19
CA PRO A 95 -4.38 -17.30 -3.29
C PRO A 95 -3.40 -16.40 -4.04
N GLY A 96 -2.57 -15.68 -3.30
CA GLY A 96 -1.44 -14.95 -3.87
C GLY A 96 -0.85 -13.89 -2.94
N LEU A 97 -1.68 -13.21 -2.15
CA LEU A 97 -1.15 -12.26 -1.16
C LEU A 97 -0.52 -13.00 0.01
N GLN A 98 0.72 -12.63 0.34
CA GLN A 98 1.42 -13.10 1.53
C GLN A 98 1.86 -11.90 2.36
N VAL A 99 1.75 -12.03 3.68
CA VAL A 99 2.17 -11.02 4.66
C VAL A 99 3.25 -11.61 5.56
N GLN A 100 4.20 -10.79 5.97
CA GLN A 100 5.26 -11.21 6.87
C GLN A 100 4.86 -10.90 8.31
N ASN A 101 4.90 -11.91 9.20
CA ASN A 101 4.69 -11.68 10.63
C ASN A 101 5.94 -11.06 11.29
N HIS A 102 5.86 -10.74 12.58
CA HIS A 102 6.98 -10.11 13.30
C HIS A 102 8.22 -11.02 13.44
N ALA A 103 8.06 -12.33 13.29
CA ALA A 103 9.16 -13.30 13.29
C ALA A 103 9.82 -13.45 11.89
N GLY A 104 9.36 -12.69 10.88
CA GLY A 104 9.88 -12.77 9.52
C GLY A 104 9.26 -13.89 8.68
N GLU A 105 8.24 -14.58 9.19
CA GLU A 105 7.62 -15.70 8.48
C GLU A 105 6.51 -15.21 7.54
N TRP A 106 6.51 -15.74 6.32
CA TRP A 106 5.49 -15.46 5.32
C TRP A 106 4.21 -16.27 5.59
N ILE A 107 3.08 -15.57 5.70
CA ILE A 107 1.76 -16.12 5.96
C ILE A 107 0.83 -15.76 4.79
N ASP A 108 0.07 -16.74 4.30
CA ASP A 108 -0.93 -16.50 3.26
C ASP A 108 -2.11 -15.67 3.80
N ALA A 109 -2.44 -14.58 3.11
CA ALA A 109 -3.66 -13.83 3.35
C ALA A 109 -4.80 -14.41 2.49
N THR A 110 -5.26 -15.61 2.86
CA THR A 110 -6.29 -16.36 2.12
C THR A 110 -7.54 -15.51 1.90
N PRO A 111 -8.09 -15.43 0.66
CA PRO A 111 -9.33 -14.72 0.41
C PRO A 111 -10.50 -15.30 1.23
N ILE A 112 -11.22 -14.43 1.94
CA ILE A 112 -12.43 -14.79 2.69
C ILE A 112 -13.63 -14.09 2.02
N PRO A 113 -14.65 -14.84 1.55
CA PRO A 113 -15.83 -14.23 0.91
C PRO A 113 -16.52 -13.18 1.78
N GLY A 114 -16.89 -12.06 1.18
CA GLY A 114 -17.57 -10.96 1.88
C GLY A 114 -16.67 -10.09 2.75
N THR A 115 -15.35 -10.22 2.63
CA THR A 115 -14.38 -9.44 3.42
C THR A 115 -13.46 -8.60 2.52
N ILE A 116 -12.78 -7.64 3.15
CA ILE A 116 -11.65 -6.91 2.58
C ILE A 116 -10.46 -7.02 3.53
N VAL A 117 -9.26 -7.01 2.96
CA VAL A 117 -8.02 -6.94 3.73
C VAL A 117 -7.74 -5.49 4.06
N ILE A 118 -7.40 -5.20 5.32
CA ILE A 118 -6.94 -3.88 5.77
C ILE A 118 -5.46 -3.98 6.10
N ASN A 119 -4.65 -3.14 5.48
CA ASN A 119 -3.22 -3.04 5.77
C ASN A 119 -2.86 -1.65 6.29
N ILE A 120 -1.86 -1.58 7.16
CA ILE A 120 -1.28 -0.34 7.64
C ILE A 120 -0.18 0.09 6.67
N ALA A 121 -0.22 1.35 6.25
CA ALA A 121 0.80 1.94 5.39
C ALA A 121 1.86 2.69 6.22
N THR A 122 3.02 2.94 5.61
CA THR A 122 4.19 3.52 6.30
C THR A 122 3.93 4.91 6.88
N GLY A 123 2.90 5.63 6.42
CA GLY A 123 2.54 6.92 6.98
C GLY A 123 2.00 6.80 8.40
N LEU A 124 1.09 5.85 8.66
CA LEU A 124 0.59 5.61 10.02
C LEU A 124 1.70 5.04 10.94
N GLU A 125 2.56 4.17 10.42
CA GLU A 125 3.77 3.71 11.13
C GLU A 125 4.68 4.89 11.51
N THR A 126 4.81 5.88 10.62
CA THR A 126 5.62 7.09 10.89
C THR A 126 4.96 7.98 11.93
N LEU A 127 3.66 8.28 11.79
CA LEU A 127 2.90 9.11 12.73
C LEU A 127 2.91 8.54 14.15
N THR A 128 2.86 7.21 14.29
CA THR A 128 2.81 6.56 15.60
C THR A 128 4.18 6.21 16.17
N SER A 129 5.26 6.67 15.52
CA SER A 129 6.64 6.34 15.88
C SER A 129 6.89 4.81 15.99
N GLY A 130 6.34 4.04 15.05
CA GLY A 130 6.51 2.60 14.97
C GLY A 130 5.61 1.76 15.88
N LEU A 131 4.71 2.37 16.66
CA LEU A 131 3.73 1.62 17.46
C LEU A 131 2.84 0.75 16.57
N THR A 132 2.37 1.30 15.45
CA THR A 132 1.74 0.50 14.39
C THR A 132 2.80 0.11 13.37
N VAL A 133 2.83 -1.15 12.96
CA VAL A 133 3.78 -1.65 11.96
C VAL A 133 3.11 -1.69 10.60
N ALA A 134 3.75 -1.08 9.60
CA ALA A 134 3.37 -1.27 8.21
C ALA A 134 3.88 -2.65 7.77
N THR A 135 2.95 -3.58 7.53
CA THR A 135 3.29 -4.98 7.31
C THR A 135 3.94 -5.18 5.95
N THR A 136 5.13 -5.78 5.95
CA THR A 136 5.79 -6.24 4.73
C THR A 136 4.94 -7.32 4.07
N HIS A 137 4.65 -7.16 2.79
CA HIS A 137 3.82 -8.08 2.04
C HIS A 137 4.32 -8.27 0.62
N ARG A 138 3.93 -9.37 -0.02
CA ARG A 138 4.26 -9.69 -1.42
C ARG A 138 3.07 -10.36 -2.10
N VAL A 139 3.12 -10.47 -3.42
CA VAL A 139 2.09 -11.16 -4.19
C VAL A 139 2.74 -12.21 -5.09
N LEU A 140 2.23 -13.43 -5.02
CA LEU A 140 2.51 -14.51 -5.96
C LEU A 140 1.42 -14.59 -7.02
N ASN A 141 1.80 -15.02 -8.22
CA ASN A 141 0.88 -15.37 -9.29
C ASN A 141 0.08 -16.64 -8.94
N PRO A 142 -1.20 -16.72 -9.34
CA PRO A 142 -2.01 -17.90 -9.06
C PRO A 142 -1.49 -19.17 -9.76
N PRO A 143 -1.76 -20.36 -9.20
CA PRO A 143 -1.31 -21.63 -9.75
C PRO A 143 -1.78 -21.90 -11.20
N PRO A 144 -1.08 -22.79 -11.93
CA PRO A 144 -1.41 -23.13 -13.33
C PRO A 144 -2.87 -23.54 -13.51
N GLY A 145 -3.50 -23.11 -14.61
CA GLY A 145 -4.82 -23.57 -15.02
C GLY A 145 -6.00 -23.08 -14.16
N ARG A 146 -5.75 -22.16 -13.21
CA ARG A 146 -6.80 -21.55 -12.35
C ARG A 146 -7.32 -20.22 -12.91
N GLY A 147 -6.72 -19.72 -13.98
CA GLY A 147 -7.01 -18.40 -14.54
C GLY A 147 -6.44 -17.25 -13.69
N PRO A 148 -6.76 -16.00 -14.05
CA PRO A 148 -6.17 -14.84 -13.40
C PRO A 148 -6.80 -14.54 -12.03
N ARG A 149 -5.96 -14.09 -11.09
CA ARG A 149 -6.38 -13.49 -9.82
C ARG A 149 -6.58 -11.99 -10.01
N PHE A 150 -7.67 -11.45 -9.49
CA PHE A 150 -7.95 -10.02 -9.53
C PHE A 150 -7.89 -9.40 -8.14
N SER A 151 -7.23 -8.26 -8.05
CA SER A 151 -6.97 -7.53 -6.81
C SER A 151 -7.32 -6.06 -7.02
N ILE A 152 -8.15 -5.51 -6.13
CA ILE A 152 -8.62 -4.12 -6.21
C ILE A 152 -8.20 -3.38 -4.93
N PRO A 153 -6.94 -2.92 -4.84
CA PRO A 153 -6.50 -2.12 -3.70
C PRO A 153 -6.93 -0.66 -3.84
N TYR A 154 -7.32 -0.09 -2.72
CA TYR A 154 -7.57 1.33 -2.48
C TYR A 154 -6.59 1.84 -1.43
N PHE A 155 -5.82 2.85 -1.79
CA PHE A 155 -4.82 3.47 -0.93
C PHE A 155 -5.36 4.81 -0.44
N LEU A 156 -5.56 4.93 0.87
CA LEU A 156 -5.90 6.19 1.52
C LEU A 156 -4.64 7.07 1.54
N SER A 157 -4.56 7.97 0.57
CA SER A 157 -3.45 8.93 0.46
C SER A 157 -3.65 10.08 1.43
N VAL A 158 -2.56 10.76 1.75
CA VAL A 158 -2.56 12.01 2.51
C VAL A 158 -2.16 13.18 1.62
N ARG A 159 -2.34 14.40 2.12
CA ARG A 159 -1.90 15.63 1.45
C ARG A 159 -0.39 15.62 1.24
N LEU A 160 0.07 16.00 0.05
CA LEU A 160 1.50 16.03 -0.27
C LEU A 160 2.23 17.24 0.33
N ASP A 161 1.49 18.30 0.66
CA ASP A 161 1.97 19.57 1.22
C ASP A 161 2.11 19.53 2.76
N LYS A 162 1.63 18.46 3.40
CA LYS A 162 1.63 18.30 4.85
C LYS A 162 2.52 17.11 5.24
N PRO A 163 3.79 17.35 5.63
CA PRO A 163 4.64 16.30 6.17
C PRO A 163 4.03 15.66 7.42
N PHE A 164 4.43 14.42 7.71
CA PHE A 164 3.99 13.74 8.92
C PHE A 164 4.60 14.36 10.17
N GLU A 165 3.79 14.45 11.22
CA GLU A 165 4.22 14.91 12.55
C GLU A 165 4.00 13.74 13.50
N VAL A 166 5.06 13.32 14.18
CA VAL A 166 4.96 12.24 15.18
C VAL A 166 3.92 12.64 16.22
N LEU A 167 2.97 11.73 16.46
CA LEU A 167 1.89 11.92 17.40
C LEU A 167 2.41 11.79 18.83
N ASP A 168 1.89 12.67 19.69
CA ASP A 168 2.03 12.54 21.12
C ASP A 168 1.03 11.49 21.62
N LEU A 169 1.52 10.25 21.76
CA LEU A 169 0.71 9.09 22.14
C LEU A 169 0.91 8.79 23.64
N PRO A 170 -0.13 8.41 24.38
CA PRO A 170 0.00 8.06 25.79
C PRO A 170 1.03 6.95 26.06
N ASP A 171 1.90 7.16 27.06
CA ASP A 171 2.99 6.24 27.46
C ASP A 171 2.53 4.79 27.72
N LYS A 172 1.26 4.59 28.08
CA LYS A 172 0.65 3.26 28.25
C LYS A 172 0.78 2.36 27.01
N TYR A 173 1.10 2.90 25.84
CA TYR A 173 1.30 2.15 24.61
C TYR A 173 2.77 1.87 24.26
N ASP A 174 3.75 2.33 25.04
CA ASP A 174 5.17 2.21 24.70
C ASP A 174 5.64 0.76 24.55
N TYR A 175 5.03 -0.18 25.29
CA TYR A 175 5.29 -1.62 25.17
C TYR A 175 5.04 -2.19 23.76
N LEU A 176 4.29 -1.48 22.90
CA LEU A 176 4.07 -1.86 21.51
C LEU A 176 5.22 -1.44 20.59
N LYS A 177 5.96 -0.37 20.96
CA LYS A 177 7.09 0.15 20.18
C LYS A 177 8.36 -0.71 20.32
N GLU A 178 8.46 -1.46 21.43
CA GLU A 178 9.63 -2.29 21.75
C GLU A 178 9.60 -3.68 21.09
N ARG A 179 8.62 -3.95 20.23
CA ARG A 179 8.50 -5.24 19.56
C ARG A 179 9.60 -5.39 18.51
N GLU A 180 10.31 -6.51 18.57
CA GLU A 180 11.20 -6.91 17.49
C GLU A 180 10.36 -7.29 16.25
N VAL A 181 10.72 -6.72 15.10
CA VAL A 181 10.07 -6.98 13.82
C VAL A 181 11.14 -7.34 12.80
N ILE A 182 11.19 -8.62 12.43
CA ILE A 182 12.02 -9.11 11.34
C ILE A 182 11.24 -8.87 10.04
N SER A 183 11.86 -8.16 9.10
CA SER A 183 11.25 -7.74 7.84
C SER A 183 12.22 -7.88 6.68
N ASP A 184 11.75 -8.44 5.57
CA ASP A 184 12.51 -8.56 4.30
C ASP A 184 12.63 -7.22 3.56
N THR A 185 12.06 -6.15 4.12
CA THR A 185 12.15 -4.80 3.58
C THR A 185 12.54 -3.78 4.65
N ASP A 186 13.42 -2.86 4.27
CA ASP A 186 13.80 -1.73 5.11
C ASP A 186 12.77 -0.60 5.05
N GLY A 187 12.75 0.24 6.09
CA GLY A 187 11.94 1.46 6.14
C GLY A 187 12.44 2.53 5.17
N GLN A 188 12.04 2.45 3.91
CA GLN A 188 12.48 3.40 2.88
C GLN A 188 11.84 4.77 3.07
N PHE A 189 12.64 5.83 2.89
CA PHE A 189 12.22 7.24 2.89
C PHE A 189 11.53 7.73 4.17
N LYS A 190 11.64 7.00 5.29
CA LYS A 190 10.98 7.34 6.56
C LYS A 190 11.28 8.78 7.01
N GLU A 191 12.53 9.19 6.94
CA GLU A 191 12.96 10.56 7.26
C GLU A 191 12.37 11.60 6.29
N LEU A 192 12.26 11.26 5.01
CA LEU A 192 11.62 12.16 4.03
C LEU A 192 10.11 12.28 4.25
N PHE A 193 9.42 11.28 4.83
CA PHE A 193 8.01 11.45 5.15
C PHE A 193 7.77 12.53 6.22
N LEU A 194 8.74 12.74 7.12
CA LEU A 194 8.69 13.77 8.17
C LEU A 194 9.04 15.17 7.63
N ASN A 195 9.88 15.25 6.60
CA ASN A 195 10.46 16.51 6.14
C ASN A 195 9.98 16.98 4.76
N ASN A 196 9.69 16.05 3.85
CA ASN A 196 9.35 16.31 2.46
C ASN A 196 8.60 15.12 1.81
N LEU A 197 7.32 14.97 2.19
CA LEU A 197 6.49 13.85 1.77
C LEU A 197 6.32 13.75 0.24
N SER A 198 6.18 14.89 -0.44
CA SER A 198 6.06 14.93 -1.91
C SER A 198 7.30 14.37 -2.60
N LYS A 199 8.51 14.75 -2.15
CA LYS A 199 9.76 14.16 -2.65
C LYS A 199 9.83 12.67 -2.36
N ALA A 200 9.46 12.24 -1.15
CA ALA A 200 9.44 10.82 -0.79
C ALA A 200 8.54 10.00 -1.72
N MET A 201 7.35 10.53 -2.06
CA MET A 201 6.43 9.88 -2.98
C MET A 201 6.96 9.83 -4.41
N LEU A 202 7.63 10.90 -4.88
CA LEU A 202 8.25 10.92 -6.20
C LEU A 202 9.42 9.92 -6.29
N LEU A 203 10.31 9.88 -5.30
CA LEU A 203 11.41 8.92 -5.25
C LEU A 203 10.91 7.47 -5.21
N ASN A 204 9.84 7.20 -4.46
CA ASN A 204 9.21 5.89 -4.49
C ASN A 204 8.69 5.53 -5.90
N ARG A 205 8.13 6.49 -6.64
CA ARG A 205 7.68 6.26 -8.02
C ARG A 205 8.83 5.99 -8.98
N ILE A 206 9.93 6.71 -8.86
CA ILE A 206 11.15 6.47 -9.64
C ILE A 206 11.70 5.08 -9.34
N ARG A 207 11.80 4.68 -8.06
CA ARG A 207 12.24 3.33 -7.68
C ARG A 207 11.31 2.24 -8.22
N SER A 208 10.01 2.48 -8.18
CA SER A 208 9.01 1.53 -8.68
C SER A 208 8.91 1.51 -10.21
N HIS A 209 9.51 2.42 -10.96
CA HIS A 209 9.50 2.44 -12.43
C HIS A 209 10.84 3.01 -12.90
N PRO A 210 11.94 2.27 -12.72
CA PRO A 210 13.29 2.82 -12.88
C PRO A 210 13.58 3.32 -14.29
N ASP A 211 13.00 2.68 -15.31
CA ASP A 211 13.09 3.09 -16.71
C ASP A 211 12.45 4.47 -16.97
N VAL A 212 11.22 4.66 -16.50
CA VAL A 212 10.48 5.93 -16.59
C VAL A 212 11.15 6.98 -15.71
N GLY A 213 11.51 6.61 -14.49
CA GLY A 213 12.17 7.46 -13.51
C GLY A 213 13.49 8.00 -14.03
N PHE A 214 14.35 7.14 -14.58
CA PHE A 214 15.62 7.54 -15.16
C PHE A 214 15.43 8.43 -16.41
N LYS A 215 14.48 8.10 -17.28
CA LYS A 215 14.22 8.87 -18.51
C LYS A 215 13.77 10.31 -18.23
N TYR A 216 12.88 10.51 -17.25
CA TYR A 216 12.26 11.82 -17.00
C TYR A 216 12.82 12.57 -15.79
N TYR A 217 13.46 11.87 -14.85
CA TYR A 217 14.01 12.43 -13.61
C TYR A 217 15.42 11.86 -13.31
N PRO A 218 16.39 11.96 -14.24
CA PRO A 218 17.68 11.28 -14.12
C PRO A 218 18.48 11.67 -12.87
N GLU A 219 18.42 12.95 -12.45
CA GLU A 219 19.11 13.43 -11.25
C GLU A 219 18.54 12.79 -9.98
N LEU A 220 17.22 12.80 -9.83
CA LEU A 220 16.53 12.18 -8.69
C LEU A 220 16.65 10.65 -8.70
N ALA A 221 16.70 10.04 -9.89
CA ALA A 221 16.96 8.61 -10.04
C ALA A 221 18.36 8.25 -9.51
N ALA A 222 19.37 9.04 -9.87
CA ALA A 222 20.74 8.86 -9.40
C ALA A 222 20.85 9.01 -7.87
N GLU A 223 20.12 9.94 -7.24
CA GLU A 223 20.09 10.12 -5.77
C GLU A 223 19.73 8.81 -5.02
N ILE A 224 18.92 7.95 -5.64
CA ILE A 224 18.44 6.69 -5.03
C ILE A 224 19.05 5.44 -5.66
N GLY A 225 20.13 5.61 -6.45
CA GLY A 225 20.89 4.53 -7.07
C GLY A 225 20.24 3.91 -8.32
N VAL A 226 19.19 4.52 -8.86
CA VAL A 226 18.55 4.08 -10.11
C VAL A 226 19.33 4.62 -11.30
N ASN A 227 19.67 3.74 -12.23
CA ASN A 227 20.40 4.05 -13.46
C ASN A 227 19.81 3.32 -14.67
N GLU A 228 20.35 3.56 -15.86
CA GLU A 228 19.88 2.97 -17.13
C GLU A 228 19.86 1.44 -17.16
N ASN A 229 20.66 0.79 -16.31
CA ASN A 229 20.76 -0.67 -16.23
C ASN A 229 19.94 -1.26 -15.07
N THR A 230 19.30 -0.42 -14.24
CA THR A 230 18.45 -0.89 -13.15
C THR A 230 17.21 -1.55 -13.74
N LYS A 231 17.10 -2.87 -13.54
CA LYS A 231 15.95 -3.67 -13.97
C LYS A 231 14.91 -3.80 -12.85
N PHE A 232 13.71 -4.15 -13.28
CA PHE A 232 12.57 -4.51 -12.43
C PHE A 232 12.69 -5.94 -11.88
#